data_AF-A0A7V5M6V4-F1
#
_entry.id   AF-A0A7V5M6V4-F1
#
_cell.length_a   1.000
_cell.length_b   1.000
_cell.length_c   1.000
_cell.angle_alpha   90.00
_cell.angle_beta   90.00
_cell.angle_gamma   90.00
#
_symmetry.space_group_name_H-M   'P 1'
#
loop_
_entity.id
_entity.type
_entity.pdbx_description
1 polymer ?
#
loop_
_entity_poly.entity_id
_entity_poly.type
_entity_poly.pdbx_seq_one_letter_code
_entity_poly.pdbx_strand_id
1 'polypeptide(L)' 'PKLEKEKRRIMIKEFTETASRLTGIDRSAFVVYLRESVPEEVGVGGELLEDVLKRRG' A
#
# COMPACT_ATOMS: atom_id res chain seq x y z
N PRO A 1 -1.10 -12.81 2.28
CA PRO A 1 0.00 -13.39 1.48
C PRO A 1 1.21 -12.45 1.46
N LYS A 2 2.40 -12.95 1.80
CA LYS A 2 3.63 -12.13 1.83
C LYS A 2 4.01 -11.74 0.41
N LEU A 3 4.23 -10.44 0.16
CA LEU A 3 4.60 -9.99 -1.18
C LEU A 3 6.07 -10.35 -1.47
N GLU A 4 6.29 -11.09 -2.55
CA GLU A 4 7.63 -11.48 -3.01
C GLU A 4 8.49 -10.25 -3.32
N LYS A 5 9.81 -10.37 -3.11
CA LYS A 5 10.75 -9.25 -3.24
C LYS A 5 10.71 -8.60 -4.63
N GLU A 6 10.57 -9.41 -5.69
CA GLU A 6 10.54 -8.89 -7.06
C GLU A 6 9.26 -8.10 -7.34
N LYS A 7 8.11 -8.58 -6.86
CA LYS A 7 6.84 -7.86 -6.97
C LYS A 7 6.87 -6.53 -6.21
N ARG A 8 7.55 -6.47 -5.06
CA ARG A 8 7.78 -5.20 -4.34
C ARG A 8 8.59 -4.21 -5.17
N ARG A 9 9.64 -4.68 -5.85
CA ARG A 9 10.50 -3.83 -6.69
C ARG A 9 9.70 -3.21 -7.83
N ILE A 10 8.93 -4.03 -8.55
CA ILE A 10 8.08 -3.58 -9.66
C ILE A 10 7.07 -2.55 -9.15
N MET A 11 6.38 -2.86 -8.06
CA MET A 11 5.35 -1.99 -7.48
C MET A 11 5.91 -0.62 -7.07
N ILE A 12 7.06 -0.57 -6.37
CA ILE A 12 7.71 0.69 -6.00
C ILE A 12 8.05 1.51 -7.25
N LYS A 13 8.64 0.87 -8.27
CA LYS A 13 9.02 1.53 -9.52
C LYS A 13 7.80 2.16 -10.22
N GLU A 14 6.73 1.38 -10.39
CA GLU A 14 5.54 1.82 -11.12
C GLU A 14 4.76 2.91 -10.39
N PHE A 15 4.66 2.84 -9.06
CA PHE A 15 4.07 3.92 -8.26
C PHE A 15 4.83 5.23 -8.41
N THR A 16 6.16 5.20 -8.26
CA THR A 16 7.00 6.40 -8.40
C THR A 16 6.95 6.95 -9.83
N GLU A 17 7.01 6.10 -10.86
CA GLU A 17 6.96 6.54 -12.27
C GLU A 17 5.62 7.20 -12.60
N THR A 18 4.51 6.61 -12.14
CA THR A 18 3.18 7.17 -12.37
C THR A 18 3.00 8.49 -11.63
N ALA A 19 3.37 8.56 -10.35
CA ALA A 19 3.22 9.77 -9.55
C ALA A 19 4.08 10.92 -10.09
N SER A 20 5.35 10.65 -10.41
CA SER A 20 6.26 11.63 -11.00
C SER A 20 5.73 12.17 -12.32
N ARG A 21 5.25 11.29 -13.23
CA ARG A 21 4.67 11.70 -14.51
C ARG A 21 3.43 12.58 -14.38
N LEU A 22 2.55 12.29 -13.41
CA LEU A 22 1.30 13.03 -13.23
C LEU A 22 1.47 14.35 -12.48
N THR A 23 2.45 14.43 -11.57
CA THR A 23 2.66 15.60 -10.70
C THR A 23 3.79 16.52 -11.16
N GLY A 24 4.69 16.04 -12.02
CA GLY A 24 5.91 16.74 -12.41
C GLY A 24 7.01 16.76 -11.33
N ILE A 25 6.77 16.14 -10.18
CA ILE A 25 7.76 16.04 -9.10
C ILE A 25 8.84 15.03 -9.49
N ASP A 26 10.10 15.34 -9.18
CA ASP A 26 11.22 14.44 -9.45
C ASP A 26 11.09 13.11 -8.69
N ARG A 27 11.49 12.00 -9.33
CA ARG A 27 11.39 10.65 -8.76
C ARG A 27 12.09 10.53 -7.41
N SER A 28 13.19 11.23 -7.20
CA SER A 28 13.97 11.19 -5.95
C SER A 28 13.24 11.78 -4.75
N ALA A 29 12.20 12.59 -4.96
CA ALA A 29 11.39 13.15 -3.90
C ALA A 29 10.32 12.17 -3.35
N PHE A 30 10.11 11.03 -4.01
CA PHE A 30 9.11 10.04 -3.59
C PHE A 30 9.73 8.95 -2.71
N VAL A 31 9.17 8.78 -1.51
CA VAL A 31 9.45 7.66 -0.61
C VAL A 31 8.22 6.75 -0.55
N VAL A 32 8.39 5.47 -0.89
CA VAL A 32 7.29 4.49 -0.92
C VAL A 32 7.48 3.46 0.19
N TYR A 33 6.53 3.42 1.14
CA TYR A 33 6.49 2.41 2.18
C TYR A 33 5.48 1.32 1.84
N LEU A 34 5.96 0.09 1.63
CA LEU A 34 5.10 -1.10 1.51
C LEU A 34 5.00 -1.77 2.88
N ARG A 35 4.01 -1.35 3.69
CA ARG A 35 3.75 -1.93 5.01
C ARG A 35 2.74 -3.06 4.89
N GLU A 36 3.11 -4.24 5.36
CA GLU A 36 2.15 -5.31 5.61
C GLU A 36 1.42 -5.01 6.93
N SER A 37 0.11 -5.25 6.95
CA SER A 37 -0.71 -5.12 8.15
C SER A 37 -1.74 -6.24 8.14
N VAL A 38 -2.10 -6.70 9.34
CA VAL A 38 -3.13 -7.73 9.52
C VAL A 38 -4.46 -7.07 9.92
N PRO A 39 -5.62 -7.67 9.61
CA PRO A 39 -6.93 -7.07 9.89
C PRO A 39 -7.16 -6.69 11.37
N GLU A 40 -6.52 -7.38 12.30
CA GLU A 40 -6.59 -7.18 13.74
C GLU A 40 -5.83 -5.91 14.21
N GLU A 41 -4.98 -5.34 13.35
CA GLU A 41 -4.15 -4.15 13.66
C GLU A 41 -4.56 -2.91 12.86
N VAL A 42 -5.57 -3.02 11.98
CA VAL A 42 -6.00 -1.94 11.09
C VAL A 42 -7.39 -1.45 11.48
N GLY A 43 -7.53 -0.16 11.75
CA GLY A 43 -8.81 0.49 11.98
C GLY A 43 -9.39 1.10 10.70
N VAL A 44 -10.68 0.89 10.44
CA VAL A 44 -11.43 1.52 9.35
C VAL A 44 -12.77 2.01 9.87
N GLY A 45 -13.06 3.31 9.71
CA GLY A 45 -14.34 3.88 10.15
C GLY A 45 -14.59 3.82 11.66
N GLY A 46 -13.54 3.63 12.48
CA GLY A 46 -13.65 3.50 13.94
C GLY A 46 -13.74 2.06 14.46
N GLU A 47 -13.68 1.05 13.58
CA GLU A 47 -13.75 -0.37 13.96
C GLU A 47 -12.51 -1.14 13.46
N LEU A 48 -12.23 -2.30 14.05
CA LEU A 48 -11.19 -3.21 13.54
C LEU A 48 -11.58 -3.75 12.16
N LEU A 49 -10.59 -3.86 11.27
CA LEU A 49 -10.80 -4.34 9.91
C LEU A 49 -11.28 -5.80 9.89
N GLU A 50 -10.85 -6.63 10.85
CA GLU A 50 -11.37 -8.00 10.96
C GLU A 50 -12.89 -8.07 11.14
N ASP A 51 -13.48 -7.16 11.91
CA ASP A 51 -14.92 -7.13 12.18
C ASP A 51 -15.69 -6.63 10.97
N VAL A 52 -15.14 -5.62 10.28
CA VAL A 52 -15.68 -5.13 9.01
C VAL A 52 -15.71 -6.24 7.95
N LEU A 53 -14.66 -7.05 7.87
CA LEU A 53 -14.56 -8.15 6.90
C LEU A 53 -15.54 -9.29 7.22
N LYS A 54 -15.68 -9.68 8.50
CA LYS A 54 -16.63 -10.72 8.93
C LYS A 54 -18.08 -10.37 8.60
N ARG A 55 -18.47 -9.09 8.63
CA ARG A 55 -19.83 -8.65 8.26
C ARG A 55 -20.12 -8.70 6.75
N ARG A 56 -19.09 -8.75 5.91
CA ARG A 56 -19.21 -8.70 4.43
C ARG A 56 -19.08 -10.06 3.76
N GLY A 57 -18.63 -11.09 4.50
CA GLY A 57 -18.56 -12.47 4.06
C GLY A 57 -19.80 -13.24 4.43
#